data_AF-A0A535RAQ6-F1
#
_entry.id   AF-A0A535RAQ6-F1
#
_cell.length_a   1.000
_cell.length_b   1.000
_cell.length_c   1.000
_cell.angle_alpha   90.00
_cell.angle_beta   90.00
_cell.angle_gamma   90.00
#
_symmetry.space_group_name_H-M   'P 1'
#
loop_
_entity.id
_entity.type
_entity.pdbx_description
1 polymer ?
#
loop_
_entity_poly.entity_id
_entity_poly.type
_entity_poly.pdbx_seq_one_letter_code
_entity_poly.pdbx_strand_id
1 'polypeptide(L)'
;MGRGPPRLRAADEAGLCRPRHRCRAAGDHPQPVRDPEGGQDVEAGGPLRHPRGVDLELATTHNKTNPVYYVQYAHARLCGIERTAAGRELPEVADPDALEHPWELDLARQLAHWPDAVAEAARLMEPHRVPYFIYELADRVSTFYEAGNDNGDFRVVVDDPRLTRARLELARAARATLRSGLDLVGVSAPERMERTLED
;
A
#
# COMPACT_ATOMS: atom_id res chain seq x y z
N MET A 1 32.34 28.72 -40.21
CA MET A 1 30.96 29.13 -40.56
C MET A 1 30.06 28.26 -39.69
N GLY A 2 29.63 28.67 -38.49
CA GLY A 2 28.66 29.74 -38.21
C GLY A 2 27.25 29.18 -38.49
N ARG A 3 26.28 29.10 -37.59
CA ARG A 3 26.04 29.60 -36.23
C ARG A 3 24.90 28.73 -35.63
N GLY A 4 24.95 28.39 -34.35
CA GLY A 4 23.76 27.94 -33.61
C GLY A 4 22.87 29.14 -33.21
N PRO A 5 21.54 28.98 -33.10
CA PRO A 5 20.65 29.98 -32.50
C PRO A 5 20.12 29.48 -31.12
N PRO A 6 19.50 30.33 -30.27
CA PRO A 6 20.22 30.92 -29.15
C PRO A 6 19.66 30.53 -27.77
N ARG A 7 20.53 30.62 -26.76
CA ARG A 7 20.17 30.64 -25.34
C ARG A 7 19.37 31.92 -25.03
N LEU A 8 18.15 31.78 -24.52
CA LEU A 8 17.42 32.89 -23.91
C LEU A 8 18.08 33.27 -22.59
N ARG A 9 18.41 34.56 -22.50
CA ARG A 9 19.02 35.21 -21.35
C ARG A 9 18.00 35.44 -20.24
N ALA A 10 18.54 35.46 -19.03
CA ALA A 10 17.96 36.08 -17.85
C ALA A 10 17.38 37.46 -18.15
N ALA A 11 16.17 37.70 -17.64
CA ALA A 11 15.68 39.02 -17.31
C ALA A 11 15.82 39.18 -15.79
N ASP A 12 16.85 39.93 -15.42
CA ASP A 12 16.85 40.78 -14.24
C ASP A 12 15.76 41.84 -14.45
N GLU A 13 14.92 42.10 -13.44
CA GLU A 13 14.64 43.48 -13.02
C GLU A 13 13.75 43.50 -11.77
N ALA A 14 14.35 44.07 -10.72
CA ALA A 14 13.70 44.53 -9.51
C ALA A 14 12.56 45.53 -9.81
N GLY A 15 11.46 45.42 -9.08
CA GLY A 15 10.28 46.25 -9.31
C GLY A 15 9.32 46.30 -8.13
N LEU A 16 9.77 46.91 -7.04
CA LEU A 16 8.98 47.68 -6.07
C LEU A 16 7.56 47.17 -5.69
N CYS A 17 7.43 46.62 -4.48
CA CYS A 17 6.18 46.76 -3.72
C CYS A 17 6.44 46.96 -2.21
N ARG A 18 6.73 48.20 -1.84
CA ARG A 18 6.38 48.83 -0.56
C ARG A 18 6.00 50.26 -0.92
N PRO A 19 4.90 50.83 -0.38
CA PRO A 19 4.94 51.26 1.02
C PRO A 19 3.61 51.35 1.80
N ARG A 20 3.75 51.25 3.13
CA ARG A 20 3.07 52.08 4.15
C ARG A 20 1.54 51.96 4.29
N HIS A 21 1.11 51.05 5.15
CA HIS A 21 0.06 51.38 6.12
C HIS A 21 0.65 51.48 7.52
N ARG A 22 0.69 52.73 8.01
CA ARG A 22 0.88 53.09 9.41
C ARG A 22 -0.27 52.49 10.23
N CYS A 23 0.00 51.54 11.09
CA CYS A 23 -0.81 51.36 12.30
C CYS A 23 -0.10 52.08 13.44
N ARG A 24 -0.69 53.21 13.84
CA ARG A 24 -0.32 54.00 15.01
C ARG A 24 -0.72 53.24 16.28
N ALA A 25 0.09 53.42 17.30
CA ALA A 25 -0.10 52.97 18.67
C ALA A 25 -1.46 53.35 19.29
N ALA A 26 -2.05 52.39 19.98
CA ALA A 26 -2.82 52.48 21.22
C ALA A 26 -2.74 51.05 21.81
N GLY A 27 -2.16 50.77 22.97
CA GLY A 27 -2.43 51.47 24.22
C GLY A 27 -3.73 50.97 24.84
N ASP A 28 -3.99 49.66 24.82
CA ASP A 28 -4.96 49.04 25.72
C ASP A 28 -4.59 47.56 25.90
N HIS A 29 -3.86 47.27 26.97
CA HIS A 29 -3.77 45.89 27.47
C HIS A 29 -5.11 45.58 28.12
N PRO A 30 -5.87 44.56 27.65
CA PRO A 30 -7.02 44.10 28.40
C PRO A 30 -6.51 43.61 29.75
N GLN A 31 -6.92 44.30 30.82
CA GLN A 31 -6.69 43.83 32.18
C GLN A 31 -7.33 42.43 32.30
N PRO A 32 -6.61 41.44 32.87
CA PRO A 32 -7.20 40.13 33.10
C PRO A 32 -8.37 40.29 34.07
N VAL A 33 -9.56 39.90 33.62
CA VAL A 33 -10.72 39.71 34.47
C VAL A 33 -10.30 38.70 35.55
N ARG A 34 -10.31 39.14 36.81
CA ARG A 34 -10.07 38.28 37.96
C ARG A 34 -11.37 37.55 38.27
N ASP A 35 -11.43 36.27 37.93
CA ASP A 35 -12.45 35.37 38.45
C ASP A 35 -12.26 35.23 39.97
N PRO A 36 -13.26 35.58 40.79
CA PRO A 36 -13.17 35.39 42.22
C PRO A 36 -13.81 34.05 42.55
N GLU A 37 -13.12 32.93 42.30
CA GLU A 37 -13.36 31.66 42.99
C GLU A 37 -12.35 30.57 42.57
N GLY A 38 -11.64 30.04 43.57
CA GLY A 38 -11.09 28.68 43.63
C GLY A 38 -10.26 28.18 42.45
N GLY A 39 -8.94 28.33 42.53
CA GLY A 39 -8.00 27.93 41.47
C GLY A 39 -7.97 26.43 41.16
N GLN A 40 -7.96 26.14 39.87
CA GLN A 40 -7.13 25.11 39.26
C GLN A 40 -6.53 25.71 38.00
N ASP A 41 -5.20 25.76 37.97
CA ASP A 41 -4.40 26.31 36.88
C ASP A 41 -4.69 25.54 35.57
N VAL A 42 -5.38 26.18 34.63
CA VAL A 42 -5.49 25.69 33.26
C VAL A 42 -4.23 26.10 32.51
N GLU A 43 -3.24 25.21 32.49
CA GLU A 43 -2.06 25.37 31.64
C GLU A 43 -2.49 25.54 30.18
N ALA A 44 -2.16 26.69 29.61
CA ALA A 44 -2.26 26.99 28.19
C ALA A 44 -1.22 26.15 27.42
N GLY A 45 -1.56 24.89 27.17
CA GLY A 45 -0.70 23.91 26.51
C GLY A 45 -1.51 22.73 25.97
N GLY A 46 -2.69 22.99 25.38
CA GLY A 46 -3.46 21.94 24.73
C GLY A 46 -2.63 21.31 23.60
N PRO A 47 -2.51 19.97 23.54
CA PRO A 47 -1.67 19.32 22.54
C PRO A 47 -2.16 19.71 21.15
N LEU A 48 -1.22 20.12 20.30
CA LEU A 48 -1.44 20.30 18.87
C LEU A 48 -2.23 19.09 18.37
N ARG A 49 -3.42 19.31 17.79
CA ARG A 49 -4.23 18.24 17.19
C ARG A 49 -3.37 17.49 16.16
N HIS A 50 -2.79 16.36 16.56
CA HIS A 50 -2.16 15.44 15.65
C HIS A 50 -3.24 14.91 14.70
N PRO A 51 -3.04 14.97 13.37
CA PRO A 51 -3.99 14.40 12.43
C PRO A 51 -4.00 12.89 12.70
N ARG A 52 -5.13 12.37 13.22
CA ARG A 52 -5.39 10.95 13.57
C ARG A 52 -4.11 10.12 13.72
N GLY A 53 -3.59 10.06 14.94
CA GLY A 53 -2.28 9.51 15.29
C GLY A 53 -1.92 8.27 14.48
N VAL A 54 -0.93 8.42 13.59
CA VAL A 54 -0.23 7.29 12.99
C VAL A 54 0.51 6.61 14.13
N ASP A 55 0.11 5.39 14.46
CA ASP A 55 0.79 4.56 15.43
C ASP A 55 2.11 4.08 14.82
N LEU A 56 3.20 4.73 15.22
CA LEU A 56 4.56 4.43 14.77
C LEU A 56 5.01 3.05 15.25
N GLU A 57 4.51 2.58 16.39
CA GLU A 57 4.82 1.26 16.92
C GLU A 57 4.20 0.19 16.02
N LEU A 58 2.91 0.34 15.68
CA LEU A 58 2.24 -0.53 14.71
C LEU A 58 2.94 -0.51 13.33
N ALA A 59 3.39 0.67 12.88
CA ALA A 59 4.08 0.81 11.60
C ALA A 59 5.42 0.04 11.53
N THR A 60 6.09 -0.14 12.68
CA THR A 60 7.37 -0.87 12.78
C THR A 60 7.21 -2.35 13.14
N THR A 61 6.01 -2.80 13.48
CA THR A 61 5.79 -4.17 13.93
C THR A 61 5.68 -5.14 12.76
N HIS A 62 6.36 -6.28 12.87
CA HIS A 62 6.39 -7.36 11.88
C HIS A 62 5.38 -8.47 12.22
N ASN A 63 4.15 -8.09 12.55
CA ASN A 63 3.07 -9.02 12.92
C ASN A 63 1.90 -8.98 11.92
N LYS A 64 0.99 -9.95 12.03
CA LYS A 64 -0.22 -10.02 11.19
C LYS A 64 -1.18 -8.83 11.39
N THR A 65 -1.03 -8.11 12.51
CA THR A 65 -1.84 -6.92 12.84
C THR A 65 -1.43 -5.70 11.99
N ASN A 66 -0.19 -5.67 11.47
CA ASN A 66 0.26 -4.64 10.54
C ASN A 66 -0.19 -4.97 9.10
N PRO A 67 -1.12 -4.19 8.51
CA PRO A 67 -1.66 -4.48 7.18
C PRO A 67 -0.60 -4.38 6.08
N VAL A 68 0.41 -3.52 6.25
CA VAL A 68 1.50 -3.36 5.29
C VAL A 68 2.39 -4.61 5.30
N TYR A 69 2.82 -5.03 6.49
CA TYR A 69 3.63 -6.25 6.65
C TYR A 69 2.88 -7.49 6.14
N TYR A 70 1.58 -7.59 6.41
CA TYR A 70 0.75 -8.70 5.95
C TYR A 70 0.74 -8.83 4.42
N VAL A 71 0.53 -7.72 3.70
CA VAL A 71 0.51 -7.70 2.23
C VAL A 71 1.90 -8.00 1.66
N GLN A 72 2.96 -7.43 2.24
CA GLN A 72 4.35 -7.72 1.83
C GLN A 72 4.69 -9.20 2.02
N TYR A 73 4.26 -9.78 3.13
CA TYR A 73 4.50 -11.20 3.43
C TYR A 73 3.75 -12.12 2.48
N ALA A 74 2.51 -11.79 2.11
CA ALA A 74 1.76 -12.50 1.07
C ALA A 74 2.49 -12.45 -0.28
N HIS A 75 3.00 -11.28 -0.69
CA HIS A 75 3.83 -11.16 -1.90
C HIS A 75 5.09 -12.03 -1.84
N ALA A 76 5.84 -11.99 -0.74
CA ALA A 76 7.06 -12.78 -0.56
C ALA A 76 6.80 -14.30 -0.60
N ARG A 77 5.66 -14.76 -0.06
CA ARG A 77 5.23 -16.17 -0.13
C ARG A 77 5.00 -16.62 -1.57
N LEU A 78 4.29 -15.81 -2.37
CA LEU A 78 4.05 -16.12 -3.79
C LEU A 78 5.36 -16.24 -4.58
N CYS A 79 6.33 -15.34 -4.32
CA CYS A 79 7.67 -15.46 -4.90
C CYS A 79 8.36 -16.79 -4.53
N GLY A 80 8.13 -17.31 -3.32
CA GLY A 80 8.64 -18.62 -2.90
C GLY A 80 8.03 -19.81 -3.65
N ILE A 81 6.74 -19.74 -3.93
CA ILE A 81 6.02 -20.78 -4.67
C ILE A 81 6.57 -20.90 -6.10
N GLU A 82 6.78 -19.76 -6.77
CA GLU A 82 7.37 -19.76 -8.12
C GLU A 82 8.78 -20.38 -8.15
N ARG A 83 9.61 -20.11 -7.13
CA ARG A 83 10.92 -20.74 -7.00
C ARG A 83 10.83 -22.26 -6.79
N THR A 84 9.77 -22.73 -6.15
CA THR A 84 9.55 -24.16 -5.90
C THR A 84 9.06 -24.87 -7.16
N ALA A 85 8.29 -24.18 -8.00
CA ALA A 85 7.86 -24.68 -9.30
C ALA A 85 8.96 -24.60 -10.37
N ALA A 86 9.99 -23.78 -10.16
CA ALA A 86 11.13 -23.65 -11.07
C ALA A 86 11.87 -25.00 -11.19
N GLY A 87 11.93 -25.54 -12.41
CA GLY A 87 12.58 -26.82 -12.69
C GLY A 87 11.61 -27.99 -12.93
N ARG A 88 10.29 -27.78 -12.82
CA ARG A 88 9.29 -28.75 -13.30
C ARG A 88 8.97 -28.55 -14.77
N GLU A 89 8.79 -29.65 -15.51
CA GLU A 89 8.25 -29.61 -16.87
C GLU A 89 6.74 -29.37 -16.79
N LEU A 90 6.33 -28.15 -17.10
CA LEU A 90 4.93 -27.73 -17.11
C LEU A 90 4.50 -27.38 -18.54
N PRO A 91 3.24 -27.63 -18.91
CA PRO A 91 2.69 -27.17 -20.20
C PRO A 91 2.92 -25.68 -20.40
N GLU A 92 3.18 -25.24 -21.64
CA GLU A 92 3.45 -23.83 -21.96
C GLU A 92 2.24 -22.93 -21.71
N VAL A 93 1.04 -23.44 -21.98
CA VAL A 93 -0.23 -22.75 -21.81
C VAL A 93 -0.93 -23.30 -20.58
N ALA A 94 -1.40 -22.41 -19.72
CA ALA A 94 -2.25 -22.78 -18.59
C ALA A 94 -3.66 -23.07 -19.06
N ASP A 95 -4.25 -24.11 -18.50
CA ASP A 95 -5.65 -24.46 -18.73
C ASP A 95 -6.51 -23.90 -17.58
N PRO A 96 -7.32 -22.85 -17.82
CA PRO A 96 -8.15 -22.27 -16.78
C PRO A 96 -9.28 -23.21 -16.32
N ASP A 97 -9.69 -24.17 -17.14
CA ASP A 97 -10.76 -25.12 -16.79
C ASP A 97 -10.33 -26.12 -15.70
N ALA A 98 -9.03 -26.21 -15.42
CA ALA A 98 -8.50 -27.01 -14.32
C ALA A 98 -8.74 -26.38 -12.93
N LEU A 99 -9.13 -25.11 -12.85
CA LEU A 99 -9.42 -24.40 -11.60
C LEU A 99 -10.88 -24.61 -11.19
N GLU A 100 -11.15 -25.67 -10.44
CA GLU A 100 -12.52 -26.06 -10.07
C GLU A 100 -12.94 -25.55 -8.69
N HIS A 101 -11.99 -25.21 -7.81
CA HIS A 101 -12.34 -24.96 -6.42
C HIS A 101 -12.89 -23.55 -6.19
N PRO A 102 -13.87 -23.39 -5.27
CA PRO A 102 -14.47 -22.09 -4.97
C PRO A 102 -13.47 -21.01 -4.57
N TRP A 103 -12.43 -21.37 -3.80
CA TRP A 103 -11.39 -20.44 -3.36
C TRP A 103 -10.44 -20.00 -4.49
N GLU A 104 -10.19 -20.86 -5.49
CA GLU A 104 -9.42 -20.51 -6.69
C GLU A 104 -10.20 -19.52 -7.56
N LEU A 105 -11.48 -19.82 -7.78
CA LEU A 105 -12.39 -18.97 -8.55
C LEU A 105 -12.61 -17.61 -7.88
N ASP A 106 -12.68 -17.60 -6.56
CA ASP A 106 -12.82 -16.39 -5.77
C ASP A 106 -11.58 -15.48 -5.85
N LEU A 107 -10.37 -16.06 -5.78
CA LEU A 107 -9.13 -15.32 -6.04
C LEU A 107 -9.08 -14.79 -7.49
N ALA A 108 -9.43 -15.62 -8.47
CA ALA A 108 -9.46 -15.21 -9.88
C ALA A 108 -10.45 -14.06 -10.13
N ARG A 109 -11.63 -14.11 -9.51
CA ARG A 109 -12.60 -13.02 -9.54
C ARG A 109 -12.03 -11.76 -8.94
N GLN A 110 -11.41 -11.82 -7.76
CA GLN A 110 -10.81 -10.63 -7.14
C GLN A 110 -9.78 -10.00 -8.09
N LEU A 111 -8.91 -10.81 -8.71
CA LEU A 111 -7.91 -10.32 -9.66
C LEU A 111 -8.53 -9.62 -10.87
N ALA A 112 -9.64 -10.13 -11.39
CA ALA A 112 -10.35 -9.51 -12.51
C ALA A 112 -10.89 -8.11 -12.16
N HIS A 113 -11.20 -7.82 -10.89
CA HIS A 113 -11.69 -6.52 -10.45
C HIS A 113 -10.59 -5.47 -10.21
N TRP A 114 -9.31 -5.87 -10.23
CA TRP A 114 -8.18 -4.95 -9.99
C TRP A 114 -8.18 -3.71 -10.90
N PRO A 115 -8.25 -3.83 -12.25
CA PRO A 115 -8.20 -2.65 -13.12
C PRO A 115 -9.35 -1.67 -12.84
N ASP A 116 -10.55 -2.19 -12.57
CA ASP A 116 -11.72 -1.37 -12.25
C ASP A 116 -11.56 -0.67 -10.89
N ALA A 117 -11.03 -1.37 -9.89
CA ALA A 117 -10.75 -0.80 -8.57
C ALA A 117 -9.73 0.37 -8.65
N VAL A 118 -8.69 0.22 -9.47
CA VAL A 118 -7.70 1.29 -9.69
C VAL A 118 -8.31 2.46 -10.45
N ALA A 119 -9.07 2.19 -11.52
CA ALA A 119 -9.74 3.22 -12.29
C ALA A 119 -10.73 4.03 -11.43
N GLU A 120 -11.50 3.36 -10.57
CA GLU A 120 -12.47 3.99 -9.69
C GLU A 120 -11.79 4.79 -8.57
N ALA A 121 -10.70 4.27 -8.00
CA ALA A 121 -9.88 5.01 -7.03
C ALA A 121 -9.34 6.32 -7.63
N ALA A 122 -8.88 6.28 -8.89
CA ALA A 122 -8.41 7.46 -9.61
C ALA A 122 -9.56 8.44 -9.93
N ARG A 123 -10.71 7.93 -10.41
CA ARG A 123 -11.87 8.74 -10.80
C ARG A 123 -12.48 9.47 -9.61
N LEU A 124 -12.62 8.79 -8.48
CA LEU A 124 -13.22 9.35 -7.25
C LEU A 124 -12.20 10.07 -6.36
N MET A 125 -10.91 10.06 -6.73
CA MET A 125 -9.83 10.63 -5.92
C MET A 125 -9.79 10.05 -4.50
N GLU A 126 -10.03 8.74 -4.39
CA GLU A 126 -10.10 7.99 -3.14
C GLU A 126 -8.92 7.02 -3.06
N PRO A 127 -7.70 7.49 -2.72
CA PRO A 127 -6.48 6.67 -2.76
C PRO A 127 -6.51 5.51 -1.77
N HIS A 128 -7.33 5.59 -0.72
CA HIS A 128 -7.48 4.54 0.28
C HIS A 128 -8.13 3.25 -0.25
N ARG A 129 -8.76 3.29 -1.44
CA ARG A 129 -9.32 2.08 -2.07
C ARG A 129 -8.26 1.07 -2.49
N VAL A 130 -7.11 1.55 -2.96
CA VAL A 130 -5.99 0.69 -3.39
C VAL A 130 -5.43 -0.16 -2.24
N PRO A 131 -5.02 0.42 -1.08
CA PRO A 131 -4.52 -0.36 0.05
C PRO A 131 -5.58 -1.31 0.63
N TYR A 132 -6.86 -0.94 0.59
CA TYR A 132 -7.94 -1.85 0.99
C TYR A 132 -8.04 -3.07 0.07
N PHE A 133 -8.03 -2.83 -1.25
CA PHE A 133 -8.12 -3.90 -2.24
C PHE A 133 -6.95 -4.88 -2.13
N ILE A 134 -5.70 -4.39 -2.00
CA ILE A 134 -4.53 -5.28 -1.89
C ILE A 134 -4.52 -6.06 -0.57
N TYR A 135 -5.10 -5.49 0.49
CA TYR A 135 -5.27 -6.20 1.77
C TYR A 135 -6.26 -7.35 1.63
N GLU A 136 -7.43 -7.11 1.03
CA GLU A 136 -8.40 -8.17 0.72
C GLU A 136 -7.81 -9.24 -0.21
N LEU A 137 -7.02 -8.82 -1.20
CA LEU A 137 -6.32 -9.75 -2.09
C LEU A 137 -5.31 -10.61 -1.33
N ALA A 138 -4.55 -10.01 -0.40
CA ALA A 138 -3.61 -10.75 0.44
C ALA A 138 -4.32 -11.80 1.32
N ASP A 139 -5.53 -11.51 1.80
CA ASP A 139 -6.33 -12.44 2.59
C ASP A 139 -6.77 -13.67 1.78
N ARG A 140 -7.26 -13.44 0.55
CA ARG A 140 -7.62 -14.52 -0.38
C ARG A 140 -6.39 -15.34 -0.79
N VAL A 141 -5.23 -14.71 -0.96
CA VAL A 141 -3.95 -15.39 -1.22
C VAL A 141 -3.53 -16.26 -0.04
N SER A 142 -3.67 -15.77 1.19
CA SER A 142 -3.40 -16.56 2.40
C SER A 142 -4.32 -17.78 2.47
N THR A 143 -5.61 -17.62 2.19
CA THR A 143 -6.57 -18.72 2.13
C THR A 143 -6.20 -19.75 1.06
N PHE A 144 -5.86 -19.29 -0.15
CA PHE A 144 -5.37 -20.13 -1.24
C PHE A 144 -4.11 -20.94 -0.85
N TYR A 145 -3.20 -20.33 -0.09
CA TYR A 145 -1.99 -21.00 0.39
C TYR A 145 -2.27 -21.99 1.54
N GLU A 146 -3.13 -21.61 2.48
CA GLU A 146 -3.48 -22.41 3.65
C GLU A 146 -4.28 -23.65 3.28
N ALA A 147 -5.16 -23.56 2.28
CA ALA A 147 -5.86 -24.71 1.71
C ALA A 147 -4.90 -25.84 1.27
N GLY A 148 -3.72 -25.48 0.73
CA GLY A 148 -2.69 -26.43 0.34
C GLY A 148 -1.86 -27.01 1.49
N ASN A 149 -1.93 -26.43 2.70
CA ASN A 149 -1.35 -27.02 3.91
C ASN A 149 -2.32 -28.00 4.56
N ASP A 150 -3.63 -27.73 4.48
CA ASP A 150 -4.68 -28.59 5.04
C ASP A 150 -4.82 -29.90 4.24
N ASN A 151 -4.68 -29.82 2.90
CA ASN A 151 -4.66 -30.98 2.03
C ASN A 151 -3.53 -30.85 1.00
N GLY A 152 -2.69 -31.89 0.91
CA GLY A 152 -1.59 -31.96 -0.05
C GLY A 152 -2.04 -31.82 -1.51
N ASP A 153 -3.27 -32.24 -1.84
CA ASP A 153 -3.84 -32.15 -3.19
C ASP A 153 -4.23 -30.72 -3.60
N PHE A 154 -4.38 -29.81 -2.64
CA PHE A 154 -4.67 -28.39 -2.90
C PHE A 154 -3.43 -27.52 -2.95
N ARG A 155 -2.23 -28.12 -2.83
CA ARG A 155 -0.99 -27.40 -3.00
C ARG A 155 -0.90 -26.81 -4.41
N VAL A 156 -0.21 -25.68 -4.54
CA VAL A 156 0.03 -25.06 -5.86
C VAL A 156 0.82 -25.98 -6.79
N VAL A 157 1.69 -26.79 -6.19
CA VAL A 157 2.56 -27.73 -6.89
C VAL A 157 2.09 -29.14 -6.54
N VAL A 158 1.42 -29.78 -7.49
CA VAL A 158 0.89 -31.15 -7.41
C VAL A 158 1.52 -32.03 -8.50
N ASP A 159 1.20 -33.33 -8.48
CA ASP A 159 1.73 -34.26 -9.48
C ASP A 159 1.08 -34.06 -10.86
N ASP A 160 -0.14 -33.50 -10.93
CA ASP A 160 -0.77 -33.12 -12.20
C ASP A 160 -0.11 -31.83 -12.76
N PRO A 161 0.58 -31.91 -13.92
CA PRO A 161 1.22 -30.76 -14.54
C PRO A 161 0.23 -29.71 -15.06
N ARG A 162 -0.99 -30.10 -15.48
CA ARG A 162 -2.01 -29.17 -15.97
C ARG A 162 -2.52 -28.30 -14.83
N LEU A 163 -2.92 -28.94 -13.72
CA LEU A 163 -3.40 -28.25 -12.52
C LEU A 163 -2.29 -27.38 -11.89
N THR A 164 -1.07 -27.90 -11.81
CA THR A 164 0.08 -27.13 -11.30
C THR A 164 0.32 -25.89 -12.14
N ARG A 165 0.24 -25.98 -13.47
CA ARG A 165 0.43 -24.82 -14.35
C ARG A 165 -0.68 -23.79 -14.15
N ALA A 166 -1.93 -24.21 -14.06
CA ALA A 166 -3.07 -23.31 -13.84
C ALA A 166 -2.95 -22.54 -12.52
N ARG A 167 -2.68 -23.25 -11.42
CA ARG A 167 -2.48 -22.64 -10.09
C ARG A 167 -1.26 -21.73 -10.04
N LEU A 168 -0.19 -22.08 -10.75
CA LEU A 168 1.01 -21.25 -10.85
C LEU A 168 0.75 -19.94 -11.58
N GLU A 169 -0.02 -19.95 -12.69
CA GLU A 169 -0.40 -18.70 -13.36
C GLU A 169 -1.32 -17.83 -12.50
N LEU A 170 -2.24 -18.43 -11.74
CA LEU A 170 -3.06 -17.71 -10.78
C LEU A 170 -2.19 -17.02 -9.70
N ALA A 171 -1.21 -17.75 -9.16
CA ALA A 171 -0.24 -17.21 -8.22
C ALA A 171 0.62 -16.08 -8.82
N ARG A 172 1.05 -16.21 -10.08
CA ARG A 172 1.79 -15.16 -10.83
C ARG A 172 0.96 -13.90 -11.01
N ALA A 173 -0.30 -14.05 -11.40
CA ALA A 173 -1.23 -12.94 -11.56
C ALA A 173 -1.47 -12.22 -10.23
N ALA A 174 -1.66 -12.96 -9.14
CA ALA A 174 -1.77 -12.41 -7.80
C ALA A 174 -0.51 -11.65 -7.37
N ARG A 175 0.68 -12.22 -7.60
CA ARG A 175 1.95 -11.56 -7.30
C ARG A 175 2.09 -10.24 -8.06
N ALA A 176 1.84 -10.25 -9.37
CA ALA A 176 1.95 -9.06 -10.21
C ALA A 176 1.00 -7.95 -9.76
N THR A 177 -0.21 -8.33 -9.35
CA THR A 177 -1.22 -7.40 -8.83
C THR A 177 -0.81 -6.80 -7.49
N LEU A 178 -0.36 -7.64 -6.54
CA LEU A 178 0.14 -7.18 -5.25
C LEU A 178 1.35 -6.24 -5.40
N ARG A 179 2.30 -6.57 -6.28
CA ARG A 179 3.44 -5.70 -6.59
C ARG A 179 2.98 -4.35 -7.13
N SER A 180 2.08 -4.37 -8.12
CA SER A 180 1.54 -3.14 -8.72
C SER A 180 0.82 -2.27 -7.68
N GLY A 181 0.04 -2.87 -6.78
CA GLY A 181 -0.64 -2.12 -5.74
C GLY A 181 0.27 -1.61 -4.64
N LEU A 182 1.29 -2.36 -4.22
CA LEU A 182 2.33 -1.88 -3.31
C LEU A 182 3.11 -0.70 -3.92
N ASP A 183 3.46 -0.80 -5.21
CA ASP A 183 4.12 0.27 -5.96
C ASP A 183 3.26 1.55 -6.01
N LEU A 184 1.94 1.42 -6.21
CA LEU A 184 0.99 2.55 -6.19
C LEU A 184 0.88 3.23 -4.83
N VAL A 185 0.99 2.47 -3.73
CA VAL A 185 0.98 3.00 -2.36
C VAL A 185 2.36 3.57 -1.96
N GLY A 186 3.40 3.28 -2.73
CA GLY A 186 4.78 3.73 -2.46
C GLY A 186 5.51 2.87 -1.43
N VAL A 187 5.13 1.60 -1.32
CA VAL A 187 5.73 0.63 -0.40
C VAL A 187 6.56 -0.38 -1.18
N SER A 188 7.68 -0.83 -0.62
CA SER A 188 8.51 -1.85 -1.24
C SER A 188 7.81 -3.23 -1.25
N ALA A 189 7.98 -3.97 -2.36
CA ALA A 189 7.50 -5.35 -2.51
C ALA A 189 8.67 -6.34 -2.39
N PRO A 190 9.02 -6.81 -1.18
CA PRO A 190 10.14 -7.73 -0.99
C PRO A 190 9.86 -9.12 -1.57
N GLU A 191 10.87 -9.75 -2.17
CA GLU A 191 10.78 -11.11 -2.74
C GLU A 191 10.98 -12.24 -1.71
N ARG A 192 11.55 -11.89 -0.55
CA ARG A 192 11.77 -12.77 0.60
C ARG A 192 11.58 -11.96 1.87
N MET A 193 10.89 -12.54 2.83
CA MET A 193 10.77 -12.01 4.17
C MET A 193 11.05 -13.16 5.13
N GLU A 194 11.98 -12.94 6.04
CA GLU A 194 12.24 -13.84 7.15
C GLU A 194 11.17 -13.56 8.21
N ARG A 195 10.44 -14.60 8.63
CA ARG A 195 9.50 -14.45 9.75
C ARG A 195 10.37 -14.36 11.01
N THR A 196 10.63 -13.16 11.51
CA THR A 196 11.05 -12.97 12.90
C THR A 196 9.88 -13.40 13.78
N LEU A 197 9.90 -14.66 14.19
CA LEU A 197 9.02 -15.19 15.23
C LEU A 197 9.49 -14.60 16.56
N GLU A 198 8.92 -13.46 16.95
CA GLU A 198 8.87 -13.09 18.36
C GLU A 198 7.42 -13.38 18.79
N ASP A 199 7.23 -14.58 19.34
CA ASP A 199 6.01 -15.02 20.02
C ASP A 199 5.89 -14.38 21.41
#